data_AF-A0AAX2IQA0-F1
#
_entry.id   AF-A0AAX2IQA0-F1
#
_cell.length_a   1.000
_cell.length_b   1.000
_cell.length_c   1.000
_cell.angle_alpha   90.00
_cell.angle_beta   90.00
_cell.angle_gamma   90.00
#
_symmetry.space_group_name_H-M   'P 1'
#
loop_
_entity.id
_entity.type
_entity.pdbx_description
1 polymer ?
#
loop_
_entity_poly.entity_id
_entity_poly.type
_entity_poly.pdbx_seq_one_letter_code
_entity_poly.pdbx_strand_id
1 'polypeptide(L)'
;MNRLNFKTKLLTIALSFLLFGNSYSQNLLNEGKSDSKLVIRLKDGYQSFHINNIISEQKEMINLIIDDATDKEIKTLLGDYIQVCDSLKKIQLKNDTLKTYISDYLTLTKQSYSTFINKGFNSPAFKKDFEKYKIFSDKYMNFLYSTFATHNFIRMNEEVYWKTIDKKNYIKSAEYETYKKLKTTNLKEALVLLEKISKQTTDFQEYCIYQIELADKYVKHAENLDENSINKATDIYKSIVDQKKYSIYLFEACLIIISKNDENRPFLTQYLHCFN
;
A
#
# COMPACT_ATOMS: atom_id res chain seq x y z
N MET A 1 3.07 -26.03 -20.27
CA MET A 1 1.91 -25.14 -19.99
C MET A 1 2.14 -23.80 -20.69
N ASN A 2 1.23 -23.38 -21.57
CA ASN A 2 1.40 -22.20 -22.43
C ASN A 2 1.59 -20.91 -21.61
N ARG A 3 2.77 -20.29 -21.70
CA ARG A 3 3.09 -18.97 -21.11
C ARG A 3 2.09 -17.88 -21.48
N LEU A 4 1.45 -17.99 -22.65
CA LEU A 4 0.36 -17.10 -23.08
C LEU A 4 -0.84 -17.14 -22.12
N ASN A 5 -1.20 -18.34 -21.65
CA ASN A 5 -2.40 -18.57 -20.84
C ASN A 5 -2.23 -18.14 -19.37
N PHE A 6 -0.99 -18.00 -18.90
CA PHE A 6 -0.67 -17.47 -17.56
C PHE A 6 -0.73 -15.94 -17.55
N LYS A 7 -0.22 -15.29 -18.60
CA LYS A 7 -0.22 -13.83 -18.73
C LYS A 7 -1.62 -13.23 -18.90
N THR A 8 -2.49 -13.87 -19.69
CA THR A 8 -3.88 -13.40 -19.85
C THR A 8 -4.66 -13.53 -18.54
N LYS A 9 -4.44 -14.60 -17.76
CA LYS A 9 -5.03 -14.77 -16.43
C LYS A 9 -4.56 -13.71 -15.44
N LEU A 10 -3.28 -13.35 -15.47
CA LEU A 10 -2.71 -12.30 -14.60
C LEU A 10 -3.31 -10.92 -14.90
N LEU A 11 -3.52 -10.61 -16.18
CA LEU A 11 -4.21 -9.39 -16.62
C LEU A 11 -5.69 -9.38 -16.20
N THR A 12 -6.40 -10.50 -16.38
CA THR A 12 -7.82 -10.63 -15.95
C THR A 12 -7.98 -10.56 -14.43
N ILE A 13 -7.02 -11.09 -13.68
CA ILE A 13 -6.98 -11.04 -12.20
C ILE A 13 -6.67 -9.61 -11.72
N ALA A 14 -5.71 -8.91 -12.32
CA ALA A 14 -5.42 -7.50 -12.01
C ALA A 14 -6.63 -6.59 -12.31
N LEU A 15 -7.34 -6.84 -13.42
CA LEU A 15 -8.57 -6.15 -13.79
C LEU A 15 -9.74 -6.38 -12.82
N SER A 16 -9.91 -7.60 -12.33
CA SER A 16 -10.95 -7.88 -11.33
C SER A 16 -10.59 -7.31 -9.95
N PHE A 17 -9.32 -7.25 -9.56
CA PHE A 17 -8.91 -6.61 -8.30
C PHE A 17 -9.17 -5.09 -8.27
N LEU A 18 -9.03 -4.39 -9.40
CA LEU A 18 -9.35 -2.95 -9.51
C LEU A 18 -10.85 -2.64 -9.31
N LEU A 19 -11.74 -3.59 -9.66
CA LEU A 19 -13.18 -3.42 -9.57
C LEU A 19 -13.76 -3.79 -8.20
N PHE A 20 -13.15 -4.75 -7.47
CA PHE A 20 -13.71 -5.29 -6.23
C PHE A 20 -13.03 -4.83 -4.93
N GLY A 21 -11.82 -4.26 -4.98
CA GLY A 21 -11.11 -3.78 -3.78
C GLY A 21 -11.63 -2.43 -3.22
N ASN A 22 -12.35 -1.67 -4.03
CA ASN A 22 -12.76 -0.29 -3.74
C ASN A 22 -13.99 -0.15 -2.83
N SER A 23 -14.74 -1.23 -2.57
CA SER A 23 -16.03 -1.14 -1.88
C SER A 23 -15.94 -1.12 -0.35
N TYR A 24 -14.88 -1.66 0.26
CA TYR A 24 -14.87 -1.91 1.71
C TYR A 24 -14.48 -0.69 2.55
N SER A 25 -13.46 0.07 2.16
CA SER A 25 -12.99 1.26 2.90
C SER A 25 -13.83 2.51 2.63
N GLN A 26 -14.38 2.65 1.41
CA GLN A 26 -15.37 3.67 1.09
C GLN A 26 -16.62 3.55 1.97
N ASN A 27 -17.01 2.34 2.37
CA ASN A 27 -18.20 2.11 3.19
C ASN A 27 -18.08 2.71 4.60
N LEU A 28 -17.00 2.47 5.35
CA LEU A 28 -16.88 2.92 6.75
C LEU A 28 -16.85 4.45 6.91
N LEU A 29 -16.17 5.18 6.02
CA LEU A 29 -16.11 6.65 6.07
C LEU A 29 -17.41 7.28 5.54
N ASN A 30 -18.03 6.70 4.50
CA ASN A 30 -19.31 7.17 3.97
C ASN A 30 -20.51 6.86 4.89
N GLU A 31 -20.41 5.83 5.74
CA GLU A 31 -21.42 5.44 6.74
C GLU A 31 -21.55 6.43 7.91
N GLY A 32 -20.54 7.27 8.15
CA GLY A 32 -20.61 8.36 9.14
C GLY A 32 -21.68 9.39 8.74
N LYS A 33 -22.86 9.37 9.37
CA LYS A 33 -24.02 10.23 9.05
C LYS A 33 -23.88 11.69 9.50
N SER A 34 -22.71 12.12 9.97
CA SER A 34 -22.51 13.49 10.43
C SER A 34 -22.24 14.44 9.26
N ASP A 35 -23.06 15.49 9.16
CA ASP A 35 -22.89 16.61 8.22
C ASP A 35 -22.03 17.75 8.79
N SER A 36 -21.26 17.48 9.84
CA SER A 36 -20.36 18.50 10.38
C SER A 36 -19.31 18.91 9.34
N LYS A 37 -18.94 20.19 9.32
CA LYS A 37 -17.92 20.74 8.42
C LYS A 37 -16.60 19.96 8.48
N LEU A 38 -16.24 19.46 9.67
CA LEU A 38 -15.04 18.65 9.88
C LEU A 38 -15.15 17.28 9.19
N VAL A 39 -16.26 16.55 9.39
CA VAL A 39 -16.47 15.23 8.79
C VAL A 39 -16.54 15.33 7.27
N ILE A 40 -17.21 16.36 6.73
CA ILE A 40 -17.22 16.62 5.29
C ILE A 40 -15.81 16.86 4.74
N ARG A 41 -15.02 17.71 5.42
CA ARG A 41 -13.64 18.00 5.02
C ARG A 41 -12.74 16.74 5.08
N LEU A 42 -12.94 15.87 6.07
CA LEU A 42 -12.20 14.60 6.18
C LEU A 42 -12.59 13.61 5.08
N LYS A 43 -13.88 13.50 4.75
CA LYS A 43 -14.37 12.67 3.63
C LYS A 43 -13.81 13.13 2.30
N ASP A 44 -13.89 14.43 2.01
CA ASP A 44 -13.35 15.02 0.79
C ASP A 44 -11.84 14.81 0.69
N GLY A 45 -11.10 15.04 1.79
CA GLY A 45 -9.66 14.79 1.85
C GLY A 45 -9.31 13.33 1.58
N TYR A 46 -9.97 12.40 2.28
CA TYR A 46 -9.79 10.96 2.09
C TYR A 46 -10.04 10.53 0.64
N GLN A 47 -11.18 10.91 0.06
CA GLN A 47 -11.54 10.57 -1.32
C GLN A 47 -10.50 11.11 -2.32
N SER A 48 -9.97 12.31 -2.07
CA SER A 48 -8.95 12.94 -2.91
C SER A 48 -7.61 12.19 -2.87
N PHE A 49 -7.16 11.80 -1.68
CA PHE A 49 -5.94 10.99 -1.53
C PHE A 49 -6.12 9.59 -2.11
N HIS A 50 -7.29 8.96 -1.95
CA HIS A 50 -7.61 7.67 -2.54
C HIS A 50 -7.55 7.68 -4.07
N ILE A 51 -8.16 8.70 -4.70
CA ILE A 51 -8.07 8.93 -6.15
C ILE A 51 -6.60 9.02 -6.59
N ASN A 52 -5.78 9.77 -5.85
CA ASN A 52 -4.36 9.91 -6.17
C ASN A 52 -3.57 8.61 -6.04
N ASN A 53 -3.91 7.78 -5.05
CA ASN A 53 -3.28 6.47 -4.89
C ASN A 53 -3.56 5.58 -6.11
N ILE A 54 -4.82 5.47 -6.52
CA ILE A 54 -5.22 4.67 -7.70
C ILE A 54 -4.45 5.12 -8.96
N ILE A 55 -4.38 6.43 -9.22
CA ILE A 55 -3.65 6.93 -10.41
C ILE A 55 -2.13 6.70 -10.29
N SER A 56 -1.58 6.73 -9.08
CA SER A 56 -0.16 6.45 -8.85
C SER A 56 0.18 4.99 -9.12
N GLU A 57 -0.66 4.06 -8.66
CA GLU A 57 -0.53 2.62 -8.95
C GLU A 57 -0.62 2.34 -10.46
N GLN A 58 -1.54 3.01 -11.18
CA GLN A 58 -1.63 2.89 -12.63
C GLN A 58 -0.33 3.29 -13.33
N LYS A 59 0.31 4.40 -12.91
CA LYS A 59 1.59 4.84 -13.47
C LYS A 59 2.71 3.85 -13.21
N GLU A 60 2.78 3.33 -11.98
CA GLU A 60 3.77 2.33 -11.62
C GLU A 60 3.62 1.08 -12.49
N MET A 61 2.39 0.60 -12.65
CA MET A 61 2.11 -0.54 -13.51
C MET A 61 2.48 -0.27 -14.98
N ILE A 62 2.20 0.93 -15.51
CA ILE A 62 2.63 1.31 -16.86
C ILE A 62 4.16 1.22 -16.97
N ASN A 63 4.90 1.83 -16.03
CA ASN A 63 6.36 1.84 -16.05
C ASN A 63 6.96 0.42 -15.96
N LEU A 64 6.31 -0.49 -15.25
CA LEU A 64 6.78 -1.88 -15.10
C LEU A 64 6.63 -2.72 -16.36
N ILE A 65 5.66 -2.41 -17.22
CA ILE A 65 5.34 -3.26 -18.37
C ILE A 65 5.69 -2.65 -19.72
N ILE A 66 5.96 -1.34 -19.77
CA ILE A 66 6.03 -0.60 -21.04
C ILE A 66 7.09 -1.12 -22.01
N ASP A 67 8.20 -1.65 -21.50
CA ASP A 67 9.30 -2.16 -22.31
C ASP A 67 9.07 -3.61 -22.79
N ASP A 68 8.26 -4.38 -22.05
CA ASP A 68 8.09 -5.83 -22.25
C ASP A 68 6.71 -6.23 -22.81
N ALA A 69 5.74 -5.31 -22.78
CA ALA A 69 4.38 -5.55 -23.25
C ALA A 69 4.23 -5.25 -24.74
N THR A 70 3.32 -5.99 -25.40
CA THR A 70 2.94 -5.68 -26.77
C THR A 70 2.11 -4.40 -26.83
N ASP A 71 2.14 -3.70 -27.96
CA ASP A 71 1.28 -2.52 -28.21
C ASP A 71 -0.20 -2.79 -27.92
N LYS A 72 -0.67 -4.01 -28.21
CA LYS A 72 -2.07 -4.41 -27.96
C LYS A 72 -2.39 -4.51 -26.47
N GLU A 73 -1.48 -5.07 -25.68
CA GLU A 73 -1.62 -5.20 -24.22
C GLU A 73 -1.60 -3.81 -23.58
N ILE A 74 -0.66 -2.94 -23.97
CA ILE A 74 -0.58 -1.56 -23.48
C ILE A 74 -1.85 -0.78 -23.81
N LYS A 75 -2.36 -0.89 -25.05
CA LYS A 75 -3.59 -0.19 -25.44
C LYS A 75 -4.82 -0.67 -24.66
N THR A 76 -4.91 -1.97 -24.40
CA THR A 76 -6.00 -2.55 -23.60
C THR A 76 -5.94 -2.00 -22.17
N LEU A 77 -4.78 -2.10 -21.52
CA LEU A 77 -4.59 -1.61 -20.15
C LEU A 77 -4.92 -0.12 -20.01
N LEU A 78 -4.38 0.71 -20.90
CA LEU A 78 -4.63 2.15 -20.88
C LEU A 78 -6.11 2.47 -21.15
N GLY A 79 -6.78 1.67 -21.99
CA GLY A 79 -8.23 1.76 -22.20
C GLY A 79 -9.02 1.53 -20.92
N ASP A 80 -8.65 0.52 -20.14
CA ASP A 80 -9.28 0.23 -18.86
C ASP A 80 -9.00 1.35 -17.83
N TYR A 81 -7.78 1.87 -17.79
CA TYR A 81 -7.43 3.00 -16.90
C TYR A 81 -8.17 4.30 -17.25
N ILE A 82 -8.49 4.52 -18.53
CA ILE A 82 -9.37 5.60 -18.96
C ILE A 82 -10.78 5.44 -18.37
N GLN A 83 -11.32 4.21 -18.37
CA GLN A 83 -12.63 3.94 -17.75
C GLN A 83 -12.61 4.13 -16.23
N VAL A 84 -11.50 3.77 -15.58
CA VAL A 84 -11.30 4.06 -14.15
C VAL A 84 -11.32 5.57 -13.91
N CYS A 85 -10.62 6.38 -14.72
CA CYS A 85 -10.67 7.84 -14.62
C CYS A 85 -12.10 8.38 -14.73
N ASP A 86 -12.89 7.88 -15.68
CA ASP A 86 -14.29 8.29 -15.85
C ASP A 86 -15.17 7.89 -14.65
N SER A 87 -14.87 6.77 -14.01
CA SER A 87 -15.56 6.32 -12.80
C SER A 87 -15.20 7.18 -11.59
N LEU A 88 -13.92 7.50 -11.40
CA LEU A 88 -13.44 8.36 -10.31
C LEU A 88 -14.00 9.78 -10.38
N LYS A 89 -14.25 10.31 -11.59
CA LYS A 89 -14.90 11.62 -11.78
C LYS A 89 -16.33 11.70 -11.21
N LYS A 90 -17.00 10.56 -11.00
CA LYS A 90 -18.37 10.51 -10.47
C LYS A 90 -18.42 10.60 -8.94
N ILE A 91 -17.26 10.50 -8.27
CA ILE A 91 -17.16 10.62 -6.82
C ILE A 91 -17.64 12.01 -6.39
N GLN A 92 -18.53 12.06 -5.41
CA GLN A 92 -19.17 13.29 -4.96
C GLN A 92 -18.34 13.95 -3.86
N LEU A 93 -17.70 15.06 -4.22
CA LEU A 93 -16.97 15.93 -3.30
C LEU A 93 -17.82 17.15 -2.95
N LYS A 94 -17.78 17.57 -1.68
CA LYS A 94 -18.52 18.75 -1.21
C LYS A 94 -17.72 20.05 -1.36
N ASN A 95 -16.40 19.98 -1.39
CA ASN A 95 -15.52 21.12 -1.66
C ASN A 95 -15.38 21.38 -3.17
N ASP A 96 -15.96 22.48 -3.65
CA ASP A 96 -16.01 22.83 -5.08
C ASP A 96 -14.61 23.06 -5.69
N THR A 97 -13.70 23.67 -4.93
CA THR A 97 -12.32 23.89 -5.39
C THR A 97 -11.61 22.56 -5.59
N LEU A 98 -11.71 21.66 -4.62
CA LEU A 98 -11.11 20.32 -4.68
C LEU A 98 -11.74 19.47 -5.80
N LYS A 99 -13.06 19.56 -5.96
CA LYS A 99 -13.79 18.92 -7.05
C LYS A 99 -13.26 19.37 -8.43
N THR A 100 -13.01 20.65 -8.60
CA THR A 100 -12.45 21.21 -9.83
C THR A 100 -11.04 20.67 -10.07
N TYR A 101 -10.16 20.71 -9.06
CA TYR A 101 -8.81 20.17 -9.15
C TYR A 101 -8.79 18.68 -9.54
N ILE A 102 -9.64 17.86 -8.92
CA ILE A 102 -9.72 16.43 -9.23
C ILE A 102 -10.26 16.18 -10.63
N SER A 103 -11.29 16.93 -11.04
CA SER A 103 -11.84 16.82 -12.39
C SER A 103 -10.78 17.12 -13.45
N ASP A 104 -10.02 18.20 -13.28
CA ASP A 104 -8.96 18.60 -14.20
C ASP A 104 -7.80 17.61 -14.18
N TYR A 105 -7.39 17.15 -12.99
CA TYR A 105 -6.36 16.12 -12.82
C TYR A 105 -6.71 14.84 -13.58
N LEU A 106 -7.91 14.29 -13.35
CA LEU A 106 -8.39 13.09 -14.04
C LEU A 106 -8.56 13.30 -15.54
N THR A 107 -8.92 14.51 -15.98
CA THR A 107 -9.00 14.87 -17.40
C THR A 107 -7.62 14.79 -18.06
N LEU A 108 -6.61 15.39 -17.44
CA LEU A 108 -5.23 15.39 -17.95
C LEU A 108 -4.60 14.00 -17.91
N THR A 109 -4.90 13.19 -16.89
CA THR A 109 -4.49 11.78 -16.82
C THR A 109 -5.10 11.00 -17.99
N LYS A 110 -6.42 11.07 -18.17
CA LYS A 110 -7.13 10.41 -19.28
C LYS A 110 -6.62 10.86 -20.64
N GLN A 111 -6.34 12.15 -20.81
CA GLN A 111 -5.74 12.67 -22.04
C GLN A 111 -4.36 12.07 -22.28
N SER A 112 -3.51 12.01 -21.26
CA SER A 112 -2.17 11.42 -21.39
C SER A 112 -2.23 9.95 -21.81
N TYR A 113 -3.13 9.16 -21.22
CA TYR A 113 -3.36 7.77 -21.61
C TYR A 113 -3.90 7.65 -23.05
N SER A 114 -4.86 8.50 -23.42
CA SER A 114 -5.42 8.51 -24.78
C SER A 114 -4.37 8.89 -25.82
N THR A 115 -3.52 9.89 -25.54
CA THR A 115 -2.44 10.31 -26.42
C THR A 115 -1.38 9.21 -26.54
N PHE A 116 -1.06 8.49 -25.45
CA PHE A 116 -0.20 7.32 -25.50
C PHE A 116 -0.81 6.25 -26.44
N ILE A 117 -2.06 5.82 -26.23
CA ILE A 117 -2.72 4.83 -27.10
C ILE A 117 -2.65 5.22 -28.59
N ASN A 118 -2.90 6.50 -28.90
CA ASN A 118 -3.09 6.96 -30.28
C ASN A 118 -1.80 7.37 -30.99
N LYS A 119 -0.80 7.86 -30.25
CA LYS A 119 0.42 8.45 -30.82
C LYS A 119 1.69 7.71 -30.40
N GLY A 120 1.61 6.86 -29.38
CA GLY A 120 2.74 6.12 -28.81
C GLY A 120 3.50 6.90 -27.72
N PHE A 121 4.14 6.17 -26.81
CA PHE A 121 4.86 6.70 -25.65
C PHE A 121 5.97 7.68 -26.03
N ASN A 122 6.76 7.34 -27.04
CA ASN A 122 7.91 8.15 -27.44
C ASN A 122 7.52 9.38 -28.29
N SER A 123 6.23 9.57 -28.58
CA SER A 123 5.79 10.64 -29.46
C SER A 123 5.96 12.03 -28.84
N PRO A 124 6.28 13.06 -29.65
CA PRO A 124 6.31 14.43 -29.18
C PRO A 124 4.96 14.90 -28.59
N ALA A 125 3.86 14.39 -29.14
CA ALA A 125 2.51 14.68 -28.65
C ALA A 125 2.31 14.17 -27.22
N PHE A 126 2.71 12.92 -26.94
CA PHE A 126 2.63 12.37 -25.59
C PHE A 126 3.51 13.14 -24.61
N LYS A 127 4.78 13.41 -24.97
CA LYS A 127 5.71 14.17 -24.10
C LYS A 127 5.15 15.54 -23.72
N LYS A 128 4.53 16.24 -24.67
CA LYS A 128 3.91 17.55 -24.44
C LYS A 128 2.70 17.46 -23.51
N ASP A 129 1.82 16.48 -23.72
CA ASP A 129 0.63 16.29 -22.88
C ASP A 129 1.02 15.84 -21.47
N PHE A 130 2.01 14.95 -21.35
CA PHE A 130 2.53 14.47 -20.09
C PHE A 130 3.19 15.58 -19.25
N GLU A 131 3.90 16.52 -19.88
CA GLU A 131 4.48 17.66 -19.16
C GLU A 131 3.40 18.58 -18.58
N LYS A 132 2.32 18.86 -19.34
CA LYS A 132 1.17 19.60 -18.82
C LYS A 132 0.52 18.88 -17.64
N TYR A 133 0.34 17.57 -17.78
CA TYR A 133 -0.17 16.72 -16.72
C TYR A 133 0.70 16.81 -15.46
N LYS A 134 2.03 16.72 -15.59
CA LYS A 134 2.98 16.78 -14.48
C LYS A 134 2.88 18.11 -13.73
N ILE A 135 2.94 19.23 -14.45
CA ILE A 135 2.82 20.58 -13.86
C ILE A 135 1.51 20.72 -13.09
N PHE A 136 0.39 20.27 -13.67
CA PHE A 136 -0.90 20.35 -12.99
C PHE A 136 -0.99 19.41 -11.80
N SER A 137 -0.47 18.18 -11.93
CA SER A 137 -0.39 17.19 -10.86
C SER A 137 0.33 17.76 -9.65
N ASP A 138 1.49 18.39 -9.85
CA ASP A 138 2.26 19.00 -8.77
C ASP A 138 1.48 20.14 -8.10
N LYS A 139 0.84 21.01 -8.90
CA LYS A 139 -0.02 22.09 -8.40
C LYS A 139 -1.18 21.55 -7.54
N TYR A 140 -1.86 20.52 -8.04
CA TYR A 140 -2.97 19.88 -7.34
C TYR A 140 -2.50 19.22 -6.03
N MET A 141 -1.41 18.46 -6.06
CA MET A 141 -0.87 17.81 -4.86
C MET A 141 -0.46 18.86 -3.82
N ASN A 142 0.17 19.96 -4.23
CA ASN A 142 0.52 21.06 -3.31
C ASN A 142 -0.73 21.71 -2.69
N PHE A 143 -1.80 21.90 -3.47
CA PHE A 143 -3.08 22.36 -2.94
C PHE A 143 -3.66 21.37 -1.93
N LEU A 144 -3.66 20.08 -2.25
CA LEU A 144 -4.18 19.02 -1.39
C LEU A 144 -3.43 18.96 -0.06
N TYR A 145 -2.09 18.95 -0.10
CA TYR A 145 -1.25 18.94 1.10
C TYR A 145 -1.36 20.22 1.92
N SER A 146 -1.45 21.40 1.31
CA SER A 146 -1.60 22.66 2.06
C SER A 146 -2.99 22.81 2.67
N THR A 147 -4.04 22.39 1.96
CA THR A 147 -5.44 22.56 2.38
C THR A 147 -5.88 21.49 3.38
N PHE A 148 -5.39 20.27 3.24
CA PHE A 148 -5.72 19.14 4.11
C PHE A 148 -4.54 18.73 5.00
N ALA A 149 -3.61 19.68 5.22
CA ALA A 149 -2.39 19.62 6.04
C ALA A 149 -2.31 18.37 6.92
N THR A 150 -1.48 17.45 6.44
CA THR A 150 -1.27 16.05 6.80
C THR A 150 -0.68 15.84 8.20
N HIS A 151 -1.31 16.39 9.23
CA HIS A 151 -1.16 15.88 10.59
C HIS A 151 -1.96 14.57 10.75
N ASN A 152 -2.95 14.36 9.87
CA ASN A 152 -3.88 13.24 9.90
C ASN A 152 -3.68 12.22 8.75
N PHE A 153 -2.83 12.51 7.76
CA PHE A 153 -2.58 11.62 6.61
C PHE A 153 -1.11 11.71 6.19
N ILE A 154 -0.22 11.07 6.93
CA ILE A 154 1.23 11.13 6.69
C ILE A 154 1.56 10.20 5.52
N ARG A 155 2.03 10.75 4.40
CA ARG A 155 2.72 9.95 3.36
C ARG A 155 4.05 9.50 3.93
N MET A 156 4.08 8.32 4.53
CA MET A 156 5.30 7.73 5.07
C MET A 156 5.99 6.94 3.95
N ASN A 157 7.02 7.51 3.34
CA ASN A 157 7.91 6.72 2.48
C ASN A 157 8.86 5.90 3.36
N GLU A 158 9.53 4.90 2.78
CA GLU A 158 10.43 4.00 3.52
C GLU A 158 11.51 4.77 4.29
N GLU A 159 12.07 5.83 3.71
CA GLU A 159 13.09 6.66 4.36
C GLU A 159 12.56 7.38 5.61
N VAL A 160 11.35 7.93 5.55
CA VAL A 160 10.68 8.61 6.66
C VAL A 160 10.22 7.59 7.70
N TYR A 161 9.73 6.42 7.27
CA TYR A 161 9.37 5.28 8.14
C TYR A 161 10.54 4.89 9.05
N TRP A 162 11.71 4.62 8.47
CA TRP A 162 12.88 4.21 9.24
C TRP A 162 13.41 5.30 10.18
N LYS A 163 13.21 6.58 9.85
CA LYS A 163 13.62 7.71 10.70
C LYS A 163 12.68 7.97 11.87
N THR A 164 11.41 7.59 11.78
CA THR A 164 10.37 7.97 12.76
C THR A 164 9.98 6.86 13.72
N ILE A 165 10.38 5.62 13.46
CA ILE A 165 9.90 4.46 14.19
C ILE A 165 10.93 3.98 15.22
N ASP A 166 10.66 4.27 16.50
CA ASP A 166 11.34 3.65 17.63
C ASP A 166 10.45 2.58 18.27
N LYS A 167 10.84 1.30 18.10
CA LYS A 167 10.17 0.13 18.70
C LYS A 167 9.99 0.26 20.21
N LYS A 168 10.88 0.97 20.90
CA LYS A 168 10.85 1.11 22.36
C LYS A 168 9.61 1.84 22.89
N ASN A 169 9.03 2.74 22.10
CA ASN A 169 7.87 3.52 22.52
C ASN A 169 6.59 2.69 22.68
N TYR A 170 6.58 1.47 22.14
CA TYR A 170 5.39 0.61 22.07
C TYR A 170 5.49 -0.66 22.91
N ILE A 171 6.66 -0.92 23.51
CA ILE A 171 6.91 -2.09 24.35
C ILE A 171 6.59 -1.73 25.80
N LYS A 172 5.55 -2.36 26.34
CA LYS A 172 5.03 -2.13 27.69
C LYS A 172 5.22 -3.34 28.61
N SER A 173 5.37 -4.55 28.06
CA SER A 173 5.58 -5.74 28.89
C SER A 173 6.86 -5.65 29.73
N ALA A 174 6.72 -5.72 31.05
CA ALA A 174 7.86 -5.79 31.97
C ALA A 174 8.72 -7.06 31.78
N GLU A 175 8.11 -8.15 31.29
CA GLU A 175 8.83 -9.40 30.99
C GLU A 175 9.76 -9.25 29.76
N TYR A 176 9.62 -8.19 28.96
CA TYR A 176 10.45 -7.96 27.79
C TYR A 176 11.93 -7.68 28.13
N GLU A 177 12.21 -7.05 29.28
CA GLU A 177 13.59 -6.90 29.77
C GLU A 177 14.23 -8.25 30.11
N THR A 178 13.43 -9.17 30.65
CA THR A 178 13.85 -10.55 30.92
C THR A 178 14.18 -11.27 29.62
N TYR A 179 13.32 -11.14 28.59
CA TYR A 179 13.62 -11.63 27.25
C TYR A 179 14.96 -11.11 26.70
N LYS A 180 15.21 -9.78 26.78
CA LYS A 180 16.46 -9.19 26.28
C LYS A 180 17.71 -9.77 26.95
N LYS A 181 17.64 -10.05 28.25
CA LYS A 181 18.71 -10.71 28.99
C LYS A 181 18.87 -12.18 28.61
N LEU A 182 17.78 -12.94 28.51
CA LEU A 182 17.82 -14.35 28.13
C LEU A 182 18.34 -14.57 26.71
N LYS A 183 18.01 -13.67 25.78
CA LYS A 183 18.40 -13.79 24.36
C LYS A 183 19.91 -13.90 24.13
N THR A 184 20.74 -13.40 25.05
CA THR A 184 22.20 -13.50 24.94
C THR A 184 22.77 -14.76 25.57
N THR A 185 22.04 -15.43 26.46
CA THR A 185 22.51 -16.59 27.23
C THR A 185 21.83 -17.90 26.84
N ASN A 186 20.52 -17.87 26.58
CA ASN A 186 19.71 -19.01 26.14
C ASN A 186 18.64 -18.56 25.14
N LEU A 187 18.98 -18.61 23.86
CA LEU A 187 18.10 -18.14 22.79
C LEU A 187 16.78 -18.93 22.72
N LYS A 188 16.79 -20.26 22.91
CA LYS A 188 15.56 -21.07 22.80
C LYS A 188 14.53 -20.68 23.85
N GLU A 189 14.93 -20.56 25.10
CA GLU A 189 14.04 -20.09 26.18
C GLU A 189 13.61 -18.63 25.97
N ALA A 190 14.49 -17.79 25.44
CA ALA A 190 14.15 -16.41 25.11
C ALA A 190 13.02 -16.35 24.07
N LEU A 191 13.04 -17.18 23.02
CA LEU A 191 11.98 -17.19 22.00
C LEU A 191 10.65 -17.70 22.56
N VAL A 192 10.67 -18.72 23.43
CA VAL A 192 9.45 -19.19 24.13
C VAL A 192 8.86 -18.07 24.99
N LEU A 193 9.71 -17.33 25.71
CA LEU A 193 9.28 -16.19 26.50
C LEU A 193 8.71 -15.07 25.62
N LEU A 194 9.33 -14.74 24.49
CA LEU A 194 8.84 -13.73 23.57
C LEU A 194 7.48 -14.13 22.96
N GLU A 195 7.30 -15.40 22.60
CA GLU A 195 6.03 -15.92 22.13
C GLU A 195 4.94 -15.81 23.22
N LYS A 196 5.26 -16.18 24.47
CA LYS A 196 4.36 -16.01 25.62
C LYS A 196 3.96 -14.55 25.80
N ILE A 197 4.92 -13.62 25.82
CA ILE A 197 4.66 -12.19 25.98
C ILE A 197 3.75 -11.68 24.86
N SER A 198 3.98 -12.13 23.62
CA SER A 198 3.15 -11.73 22.48
C SER A 198 1.68 -12.14 22.61
N LYS A 199 1.40 -13.30 23.22
CA LYS A 199 0.02 -13.79 23.42
C LYS A 199 -0.70 -13.09 24.58
N GLN A 200 0.04 -12.39 25.45
CA GLN A 200 -0.51 -11.71 26.62
C GLN A 200 -0.87 -10.24 26.35
N THR A 201 -0.25 -9.60 25.35
CA THR A 201 -0.61 -8.22 25.00
C THR A 201 -1.91 -8.20 24.18
N THR A 202 -2.80 -7.26 24.53
CA THR A 202 -4.00 -6.95 23.75
C THR A 202 -3.74 -5.84 22.73
N ASP A 203 -2.58 -5.19 22.81
CA ASP A 203 -2.17 -4.11 21.91
C ASP A 203 -1.57 -4.74 20.64
N PHE A 204 -2.25 -4.55 19.51
CA PHE A 204 -1.82 -5.14 18.25
C PHE A 204 -0.50 -4.55 17.74
N GLN A 205 -0.19 -3.30 18.09
CA GLN A 205 1.06 -2.64 17.73
C GLN A 205 2.25 -3.32 18.41
N GLU A 206 2.11 -3.57 19.70
CA GLU A 206 3.09 -4.26 20.54
C GLU A 206 3.22 -5.74 20.14
N TYR A 207 2.10 -6.42 19.86
CA TYR A 207 2.08 -7.78 19.33
C TYR A 207 2.93 -7.92 18.06
N CYS A 208 2.76 -7.01 17.09
CA CYS A 208 3.51 -7.03 15.84
C CYS A 208 5.03 -6.92 16.07
N ILE A 209 5.46 -6.08 17.02
CA ILE A 209 6.89 -5.93 17.34
C ILE A 209 7.46 -7.26 17.83
N TYR A 210 6.76 -7.92 18.76
CA TYR A 210 7.22 -9.18 19.33
C TYR A 210 7.25 -10.31 18.29
N GLN A 211 6.23 -10.39 17.44
CA GLN A 211 6.16 -11.41 16.40
C GLN A 211 7.21 -11.19 15.30
N ILE A 212 7.45 -9.95 14.87
CA ILE A 212 8.52 -9.64 13.91
C ILE A 212 9.89 -9.95 14.52
N GLU A 213 10.14 -9.57 15.77
CA GLU A 213 11.40 -9.92 16.42
C GLU A 213 11.56 -11.44 16.56
N LEU A 214 10.49 -12.17 16.90
CA LEU A 214 10.50 -13.63 16.97
C LEU A 214 10.88 -14.25 15.63
N ALA A 215 10.25 -13.81 14.54
CA ALA A 215 10.54 -14.27 13.19
C ALA A 215 11.97 -13.93 12.74
N ASP A 216 12.44 -12.71 13.03
CA ASP A 216 13.82 -12.28 12.73
C ASP A 216 14.85 -13.18 13.41
N LYS A 217 14.57 -13.66 14.63
CA LYS A 217 15.45 -14.60 15.34
C LYS A 217 15.47 -15.97 14.71
N TYR A 218 14.32 -16.49 14.29
CA TYR A 218 14.26 -17.73 13.52
C TYR A 218 15.04 -17.63 12.21
N VAL A 219 14.94 -16.51 11.48
CA VAL A 219 15.71 -16.29 10.25
C VAL A 219 17.21 -16.21 10.54
N LYS A 220 17.62 -15.36 11.50
CA LYS A 220 19.03 -15.10 11.80
C LYS A 220 19.78 -16.34 12.30
N HIS A 221 19.08 -17.23 12.98
CA HIS A 221 19.66 -18.41 13.63
C HIS A 221 19.17 -19.73 12.99
N ALA A 222 18.65 -19.68 11.76
CA ALA A 222 18.01 -20.82 11.12
C ALA A 222 18.88 -22.09 11.10
N GLU A 223 20.19 -21.94 10.86
CA GLU A 223 21.15 -23.05 10.81
C GLU A 223 21.32 -23.78 12.15
N ASN A 224 21.09 -23.10 13.28
CA ASN A 224 21.46 -23.59 14.61
C ASN A 224 20.26 -23.79 15.55
N LEU A 225 19.07 -23.35 15.15
CA LEU A 225 17.91 -23.29 16.04
C LEU A 225 16.94 -24.46 15.84
N ASP A 226 16.52 -24.68 14.60
CA ASP A 226 15.56 -25.71 14.16
C ASP A 226 15.60 -25.83 12.63
N GLU A 227 15.57 -27.04 12.07
CA GLU A 227 15.53 -27.31 10.62
C GLU A 227 14.36 -26.58 9.92
N ASN A 228 13.26 -26.32 10.62
CA ASN A 228 12.07 -25.67 10.10
C ASN A 228 11.98 -24.15 10.42
N SER A 229 13.08 -23.53 10.85
CA SER A 229 13.09 -22.13 11.31
C SER A 229 12.59 -21.13 10.26
N ILE A 230 12.92 -21.34 8.98
CA ILE A 230 12.51 -20.44 7.89
C ILE A 230 11.00 -20.48 7.64
N ASN A 231 10.39 -21.66 7.68
CA ASN A 231 8.94 -21.79 7.54
C ASN A 231 8.23 -21.20 8.76
N LYS A 232 8.73 -21.45 9.98
CA LYS A 232 8.19 -20.83 11.20
C LYS A 232 8.21 -19.30 11.13
N ALA A 233 9.31 -18.70 10.69
CA ALA A 233 9.38 -17.26 10.50
C ALA A 233 8.36 -16.76 9.45
N THR A 234 8.24 -17.49 8.34
CA THR A 234 7.28 -17.16 7.27
C THR A 234 5.84 -17.22 7.76
N ASP A 235 5.47 -18.26 8.52
CA ASP A 235 4.12 -18.41 9.07
C ASP A 235 3.81 -17.34 10.11
N ILE A 236 4.81 -16.93 10.90
CA ILE A 236 4.67 -15.80 11.81
C ILE A 236 4.36 -14.51 11.03
N TYR A 237 5.17 -14.13 10.03
CA TYR A 237 4.89 -12.92 9.25
C TYR A 237 3.51 -12.98 8.59
N LYS A 238 3.13 -14.12 8.00
CA LYS A 238 1.80 -14.33 7.42
C LYS A 238 0.70 -14.13 8.45
N SER A 239 0.85 -14.66 9.66
CA SER A 239 -0.15 -14.54 10.72
C SER A 239 -0.37 -13.09 11.19
N ILE A 240 0.66 -12.24 11.10
CA ILE A 240 0.53 -10.80 11.38
C ILE A 240 -0.26 -10.14 10.26
N VAL A 241 0.09 -10.45 9.00
CA VAL A 241 -0.57 -9.93 7.80
C VAL A 241 -2.05 -10.32 7.77
N ASP A 242 -2.36 -11.60 7.92
CA ASP A 242 -3.72 -12.16 7.82
C ASP A 242 -4.71 -11.61 8.85
N GLN A 243 -4.23 -11.00 9.94
CA GLN A 243 -5.09 -10.37 10.94
C GLN A 243 -5.78 -9.09 10.46
N LYS A 244 -5.33 -8.48 9.35
CA LYS A 244 -5.98 -7.30 8.73
C LYS A 244 -6.23 -6.15 9.70
N LYS A 245 -5.37 -6.01 10.70
CA LYS A 245 -5.38 -4.90 11.68
C LYS A 245 -4.26 -3.93 11.35
N TYR A 246 -4.44 -2.67 11.72
CA TYR A 246 -3.42 -1.65 11.51
C TYR A 246 -2.27 -1.79 12.52
N SER A 247 -1.05 -1.77 12.03
CA SER A 247 0.17 -1.67 12.84
C SER A 247 1.27 -1.01 12.01
N ILE A 248 2.02 -0.08 12.59
CA ILE A 248 3.13 0.56 11.88
C ILE A 248 4.14 -0.48 11.36
N TYR A 249 4.40 -1.56 12.10
CA TYR A 249 5.36 -2.61 11.71
C TYR A 249 4.82 -3.64 10.71
N LEU A 250 3.56 -3.57 10.30
CA LEU A 250 3.01 -4.50 9.30
C LEU A 250 3.75 -4.40 7.96
N PHE A 251 4.26 -3.21 7.64
CA PHE A 251 5.05 -2.94 6.45
C PHE A 251 6.36 -3.76 6.44
N GLU A 252 7.06 -3.84 7.57
CA GLU A 252 8.26 -4.67 7.74
C GLU A 252 7.97 -6.15 7.47
N ALA A 253 6.87 -6.68 8.04
CA ALA A 253 6.47 -8.06 7.82
C ALA A 253 6.16 -8.34 6.33
N CYS A 254 5.45 -7.44 5.65
CA CYS A 254 5.14 -7.57 4.23
C CYS A 254 6.40 -7.57 3.35
N LEU A 255 7.34 -6.64 3.57
CA LEU A 255 8.59 -6.59 2.81
C LEU A 255 9.39 -7.88 2.95
N ILE A 256 9.44 -8.46 4.15
CA ILE A 256 10.17 -9.70 4.39
C ILE A 256 9.52 -10.86 3.65
N ILE A 257 8.17 -11.00 3.68
CA ILE A 257 7.46 -12.04 2.91
C ILE A 257 7.78 -11.93 1.42
N ILE A 258 7.80 -10.72 0.87
CA ILE A 258 8.08 -10.47 -0.55
C ILE A 258 9.53 -10.82 -0.89
N SER A 259 10.48 -10.46 -0.02
CA SER A 259 11.90 -10.80 -0.22
C SER A 259 12.17 -12.31 -0.18
N LYS A 260 11.26 -13.09 0.43
CA LYS A 260 11.40 -14.54 0.63
C LYS A 260 10.55 -15.38 -0.31
N ASN A 261 9.50 -14.81 -0.91
CA ASN A 261 8.62 -15.49 -1.86
C ASN A 261 8.43 -14.63 -3.12
N ASP A 262 9.07 -15.01 -4.23
CA ASP A 262 8.90 -14.37 -5.54
C ASP A 262 7.44 -14.42 -6.05
N GLU A 263 6.63 -15.34 -5.51
CA GLU A 263 5.23 -15.56 -5.89
C GLU A 263 4.22 -14.66 -5.15
N ASN A 264 4.62 -13.95 -4.08
CA ASN A 264 3.71 -13.18 -3.22
C ASN A 264 3.71 -11.65 -3.47
N ARG A 265 4.27 -11.19 -4.60
CA ARG A 265 4.19 -9.80 -5.05
C ARG A 265 2.78 -9.17 -5.10
N PRO A 266 1.66 -9.90 -5.31
CA PRO A 266 0.31 -9.31 -5.34
C PRO A 266 -0.22 -8.78 -3.99
N PHE A 267 0.44 -9.08 -2.87
CA PHE A 267 -0.09 -8.79 -1.53
C PHE A 267 0.06 -7.33 -1.06
N LEU A 268 0.90 -6.52 -1.72
CA LEU A 268 1.20 -5.14 -1.30
C LEU A 268 0.00 -4.18 -1.45
N THR A 269 -0.83 -4.37 -2.48
CA THR A 269 -1.91 -3.44 -2.81
C THR A 269 -3.09 -3.54 -1.82
N GLN A 270 -3.25 -4.67 -1.13
CA GLN A 270 -4.33 -4.87 -0.16
C GLN A 270 -4.02 -4.26 1.22
N TYR A 271 -2.74 -4.08 1.57
CA TYR A 271 -2.33 -3.65 2.91
C TYR A 271 -1.87 -2.19 3.00
N LEU A 272 -1.49 -1.55 1.88
CA LEU A 272 -1.39 -0.08 1.81
C LEU A 272 -2.74 0.60 2.11
N HIS A 273 -3.86 -0.12 1.99
CA HIS A 273 -5.18 0.31 2.44
C HIS A 273 -5.38 0.30 3.96
N CYS A 274 -4.58 -0.44 4.72
CA CYS A 274 -4.63 -0.45 6.18
C CYS A 274 -3.79 0.68 6.80
N PHE A 275 -2.87 1.29 6.03
CA PHE A 275 -1.95 2.34 6.50
C PHE A 275 -2.47 3.78 6.34
N ASN A 276 -3.77 3.97 6.05
CA ASN A 276 -4.41 5.28 5.97
C ASN A 276 -5.74 5.33 6.73
#